data_AF-A0A3M2ZZP6-F1
#
_entry.id   AF-A0A3M2ZZP6-F1
#
_cell.length_a   1.000
_cell.length_b   1.000
_cell.length_c   1.000
_cell.angle_alpha   90.00
_cell.angle_beta   90.00
_cell.angle_gamma   90.00
#
_symmetry.space_group_name_H-M   'P 1'
#
loop_
_entity.id
_entity.type
_entity.pdbx_description
1 polymer ?
#
loop_
_entity_poly.entity_id
_entity_poly.type
_entity_poly.pdbx_seq_one_letter_code
_entity_poly.pdbx_strand_id
1 'polypeptide(L)'
;MFSEPDALTKHEWLVVADLGSRQGQREERVYLASDLDPALFDGELADLVGSVDEVDWDEREGVLKAERQLKVGQLVLSATPLPSLDEQARSLALVNLVRRKGIELLPWNPELRQWQARVDMLRQLDIQNGQAESKWPDLSDTSLLETLEKWLAPYLGKVTRLSHFSHLDLSSIVINLLSWPLPQELETQAPLTIQVPSGSNIRIDYSQHPPILAVRLQELFGLSDTPRIAQGKQLLTLHLLSPARRPVQVTQDLANFWRSTYVEVKKDLKGRYPRHYWPEDPLVAEATANAKPRKS
;
A
#
# COMPACT_ATOMS: atom_id res chain seq x y z
N MET A 1 8.39 4.60 38.45
CA MET A 1 9.41 4.16 39.45
C MET A 1 9.16 5.01 40.69
N PHE A 2 8.99 4.41 41.88
CA PHE A 2 8.67 5.19 43.09
C PHE A 2 9.79 6.19 43.38
N SER A 3 9.45 7.45 43.66
CA SER A 3 10.42 8.54 43.79
C SER A 3 11.24 8.48 45.09
N GLU A 4 10.78 7.72 46.07
CA GLU A 4 11.40 7.53 47.38
C GLU A 4 11.36 6.03 47.75
N PRO A 5 12.32 5.53 48.56
CA PRO A 5 12.33 4.14 48.99
C PRO A 5 11.12 3.86 49.90
N ASP A 6 10.13 3.17 49.34
CA ASP A 6 8.91 2.74 50.02
C ASP A 6 8.94 1.23 50.28
N ALA A 7 8.46 0.80 51.46
CA ALA A 7 8.36 -0.61 51.80
C ALA A 7 7.45 -1.39 50.83
N LEU A 8 6.48 -0.73 50.19
CA LEU A 8 5.58 -1.33 49.20
C LEU A 8 6.29 -1.72 47.89
N THR A 9 7.47 -1.17 47.60
CA THR A 9 8.23 -1.49 46.38
C THR A 9 8.69 -2.96 46.29
N LYS A 10 8.69 -3.68 47.41
CA LYS A 10 9.04 -5.12 47.47
C LYS A 10 7.85 -6.05 47.20
N HIS A 11 6.64 -5.52 47.14
CA HIS A 11 5.42 -6.29 46.90
C HIS A 11 5.04 -6.20 45.41
N GLU A 12 4.68 -7.34 44.82
CA GLU A 12 4.30 -7.42 43.41
C GLU A 12 2.89 -6.89 43.16
N TRP A 13 1.98 -7.11 44.14
CA TRP A 13 0.58 -6.72 44.06
C TRP A 13 0.24 -5.65 45.10
N LEU A 14 -0.40 -4.58 44.63
CA LEU A 14 -0.84 -3.46 45.45
C LEU A 14 -2.30 -3.12 45.12
N VAL A 15 -3.07 -2.78 46.15
CA VAL A 15 -4.33 -2.04 45.99
C VAL A 15 -4.03 -0.57 46.17
N VAL A 16 -4.39 0.25 45.18
CA VAL A 16 -4.23 1.71 45.22
C VAL A 16 -5.58 2.35 45.50
N ALA A 17 -5.69 3.06 46.62
CA ALA A 17 -6.91 3.77 47.03
C ALA A 17 -6.88 5.26 46.66
N ASP A 18 -5.70 5.86 46.50
CA ASP A 18 -5.54 7.26 46.09
C ASP A 18 -4.34 7.42 45.14
N LEU A 19 -4.61 8.08 44.02
CA LEU A 19 -3.67 8.33 42.93
C LEU A 19 -3.95 9.70 42.32
N GLY A 20 -2.89 10.40 41.91
CA GLY A 20 -3.06 11.68 41.25
C GLY A 20 -1.79 12.23 40.62
N SER A 21 -1.96 13.18 39.71
CA SER A 21 -0.88 13.88 39.04
C SER A 21 -0.79 15.34 39.49
N ARG A 22 0.42 15.90 39.47
CA ARG A 22 0.60 17.36 39.52
C ARG A 22 0.48 17.93 38.11
N GLN A 23 -0.19 19.08 37.98
CA GLN A 23 -0.39 19.76 36.71
C GLN A 23 0.93 19.90 35.94
N GLY A 24 1.01 19.32 34.74
CA GLY A 24 2.21 19.36 33.88
C GLY A 24 3.13 18.14 33.94
N GLN A 25 2.85 17.13 34.77
CA GLN A 25 3.59 15.84 34.76
C GLN A 25 2.81 14.75 34.02
N ARG A 26 3.52 13.93 33.24
CA ARG A 26 2.97 12.76 32.50
C ARG A 26 2.82 11.51 33.36
N GLU A 27 3.37 11.49 34.57
CA GLU A 27 3.36 10.33 35.47
C GLU A 27 2.37 10.56 36.62
N GLU A 28 1.56 9.55 36.92
CA GLU A 28 0.68 9.55 38.09
C GLU A 28 1.41 9.01 39.33
N ARG A 29 1.19 9.66 40.48
CA ARG A 29 1.77 9.25 41.75
C ARG A 29 0.72 8.51 42.58
N VAL A 30 1.12 7.36 43.11
CA VAL A 30 0.37 6.62 44.14
C VAL A 30 0.55 7.34 45.48
N TYR A 31 -0.54 7.77 46.11
CA TYR A 31 -0.53 8.45 47.42
C TYR A 31 -0.94 7.52 48.56
N LEU A 32 -1.85 6.59 48.29
CA LEU A 32 -2.33 5.62 49.27
C LEU A 32 -2.46 4.25 48.62
N ALA A 33 -1.70 3.29 49.14
CA ALA A 33 -1.76 1.90 48.71
C ALA A 33 -1.48 0.94 49.88
N SER A 34 -1.88 -0.31 49.70
CA SER A 34 -1.54 -1.44 50.59
C SER A 34 -1.05 -2.61 49.75
N ASP A 35 -0.26 -3.50 50.34
CA ASP A 35 0.01 -4.79 49.73
C ASP A 35 -1.28 -5.61 49.60
N LEU A 36 -1.33 -6.40 48.53
CA LEU A 36 -2.43 -7.31 48.24
C LEU A 36 -1.87 -8.72 48.14
N ASP A 37 -2.47 -9.65 48.90
CA ASP A 37 -2.18 -11.07 48.72
C ASP A 37 -2.92 -11.58 47.47
N PRO A 38 -2.22 -12.01 46.41
CA PRO A 38 -2.86 -12.53 45.21
C PRO A 38 -3.68 -13.80 45.46
N ALA A 39 -3.47 -14.53 46.57
CA ALA A 39 -4.30 -15.68 46.93
C ALA A 39 -5.79 -15.30 47.14
N LEU A 40 -6.09 -14.02 47.42
CA LEU A 40 -7.46 -13.53 47.54
C LEU A 40 -8.23 -13.59 46.21
N PHE A 41 -7.55 -13.65 45.06
CA PHE A 41 -8.19 -13.84 43.76
C PHE A 41 -8.80 -15.22 43.57
N ASP A 42 -8.40 -16.21 44.38
CA ASP A 42 -9.01 -17.55 44.40
C ASP A 42 -10.22 -17.64 45.35
N GLY A 43 -10.49 -16.59 46.13
CA GLY A 43 -11.52 -16.55 47.18
C GLY A 43 -12.37 -15.29 47.12
N GLU A 44 -12.15 -14.37 48.06
CA GLU A 44 -12.97 -13.19 48.29
C GLU A 44 -13.02 -12.21 47.11
N LEU A 45 -12.00 -12.22 46.26
CA LEU A 45 -11.90 -11.36 45.07
C LEU A 45 -12.10 -12.13 43.75
N ALA A 46 -12.59 -13.38 43.81
CA ALA A 46 -12.79 -14.22 42.62
C ALA A 46 -13.71 -13.58 41.58
N ASP A 47 -14.69 -12.78 42.00
CA ASP A 47 -15.62 -12.07 41.10
C ASP A 47 -14.92 -11.01 40.21
N LEU A 48 -13.71 -10.58 40.58
CA LEU A 48 -12.89 -9.67 39.77
C LEU A 48 -12.07 -10.39 38.70
N VAL A 49 -11.99 -11.73 38.78
CA VAL A 49 -11.18 -12.55 37.88
C VAL A 49 -12.01 -12.95 36.65
N GLY A 50 -11.60 -12.45 35.49
CA GLY A 50 -12.13 -12.87 34.19
C GLY A 50 -11.24 -13.91 33.52
N SER A 51 -11.85 -14.94 32.92
CA SER A 51 -11.15 -15.86 32.02
C SER A 51 -11.34 -15.41 30.58
N VAL A 52 -10.25 -15.17 29.86
CA VAL A 52 -10.26 -14.75 28.45
C VAL A 52 -9.31 -15.62 27.65
N ASP A 53 -9.79 -16.12 26.52
CA ASP A 53 -8.97 -16.81 25.54
C ASP A 53 -8.28 -15.75 24.67
N GLU A 54 -6.96 -15.64 24.78
CA GLU A 54 -6.15 -14.68 24.04
C GLU A 54 -5.38 -15.39 22.94
N VAL A 55 -5.66 -14.98 21.71
CA VAL A 55 -4.99 -15.47 20.50
C VAL A 55 -4.32 -14.28 19.85
N ASP A 56 -3.00 -14.19 19.99
CA ASP A 56 -2.24 -13.11 19.41
C ASP A 56 -0.92 -13.60 18.83
N TRP A 57 -0.33 -12.77 17.98
CA TRP A 57 0.99 -13.00 17.45
C TRP A 57 2.06 -12.63 18.49
N ASP A 58 2.88 -13.59 18.90
CA ASP A 58 4.08 -13.32 19.67
C ASP A 58 5.15 -12.76 18.73
N GLU A 59 5.45 -11.47 18.85
CA GLU A 59 6.45 -10.82 18.00
C GLU A 59 7.87 -11.26 18.29
N ARG A 60 8.17 -11.72 19.53
CA ARG A 60 9.52 -12.14 19.92
C ARG A 60 9.84 -13.50 19.33
N GLU A 61 8.90 -14.43 19.45
CA GLU A 61 9.05 -15.80 18.97
C GLU A 61 8.63 -15.96 17.49
N GLY A 62 7.88 -15.00 16.94
CA GLY A 62 7.43 -15.03 15.54
C GLY A 62 6.42 -16.16 15.27
N VAL A 63 5.57 -16.46 16.25
CA VAL A 63 4.56 -17.51 16.19
C VAL A 63 3.22 -17.03 16.74
N LEU A 64 2.15 -17.71 16.33
CA LEU A 64 0.84 -17.48 16.92
C LEU A 64 0.81 -18.11 18.33
N LYS A 65 0.58 -17.28 19.34
CA LYS A 65 0.39 -17.69 20.72
C LYS A 65 -1.10 -17.76 21.02
N ALA A 66 -1.50 -18.86 21.63
CA ALA A 66 -2.88 -19.09 22.04
C ALA A 66 -2.91 -19.58 23.47
N GLU A 67 -3.44 -18.77 24.36
CA GLU A 67 -3.48 -19.06 25.79
C GLU A 67 -4.77 -18.57 26.43
N ARG A 68 -5.25 -19.32 27.40
CA ARG A 68 -6.28 -18.87 28.32
C ARG A 68 -5.59 -18.08 29.42
N GLN A 69 -5.97 -16.82 29.56
CA GLN A 69 -5.48 -15.93 30.60
C GLN A 69 -6.56 -15.72 31.66
N LEU A 70 -6.16 -15.83 32.92
CA LEU A 70 -6.94 -15.31 34.05
C LEU A 70 -6.49 -13.87 34.28
N LYS A 71 -7.43 -12.92 34.25
CA LYS A 71 -7.14 -11.48 34.36
C LYS A 71 -7.95 -10.81 35.44
N VAL A 72 -7.37 -9.77 36.04
CA VAL A 72 -8.07 -8.76 36.83
C VAL A 72 -7.94 -7.43 36.09
N GLY A 73 -9.01 -7.01 35.43
CA GLY A 73 -8.95 -5.92 34.46
C GLY A 73 -7.96 -6.24 33.33
N GLN A 74 -6.83 -5.54 33.28
CA GLN A 74 -5.77 -5.76 32.28
C GLN A 74 -4.55 -6.53 32.82
N LEU A 75 -4.52 -6.85 34.12
CA LEU A 75 -3.41 -7.57 34.75
C LEU A 75 -3.61 -9.08 34.59
N VAL A 76 -2.59 -9.78 34.09
CA VAL A 76 -2.61 -11.24 33.90
C VAL A 76 -2.13 -11.93 35.17
N LEU A 77 -2.99 -12.76 35.77
CA LEU A 77 -2.67 -13.58 36.94
C LEU A 77 -1.93 -14.86 36.54
N SER A 78 -2.44 -15.54 35.53
CA SER A 78 -1.83 -16.75 34.97
C SER A 78 -2.24 -16.92 33.52
N ALA A 79 -1.41 -17.65 32.77
CA ALA A 79 -1.68 -17.99 31.38
C ALA A 79 -1.37 -19.46 31.14
N THR A 80 -2.31 -20.17 30.51
CA THR A 80 -2.17 -21.58 30.16
C THR A 80 -2.42 -21.79 28.67
N PRO A 81 -1.60 -22.59 27.95
CA PRO A 81 -1.80 -22.83 26.53
C PRO A 81 -3.21 -23.35 26.22
N LEU A 82 -3.84 -22.84 25.16
CA LEU A 82 -5.14 -23.34 24.70
C LEU A 82 -4.96 -24.70 24.02
N PRO A 83 -5.77 -25.72 24.38
CA PRO A 83 -5.66 -27.06 23.81
C PRO A 83 -6.14 -27.13 22.35
N SER A 84 -7.04 -26.23 21.94
CA SER A 84 -7.50 -26.11 20.56
C SER A 84 -7.82 -24.65 20.24
N LEU A 85 -7.44 -24.22 19.05
CA LEU A 85 -7.75 -22.90 18.54
C LEU A 85 -8.93 -22.98 17.58
N ASP A 86 -9.95 -22.16 17.78
CA ASP A 86 -10.96 -22.00 16.75
C ASP A 86 -10.35 -21.28 15.51
N GLU A 87 -10.83 -21.63 14.32
CA GLU A 87 -10.29 -21.12 13.07
C GLU A 87 -10.56 -19.61 12.87
N GLN A 88 -11.62 -19.09 13.50
CA GLN A 88 -12.04 -17.70 13.38
C GLN A 88 -11.13 -16.78 14.20
N ALA A 89 -10.87 -17.10 15.46
CA ALA A 89 -9.93 -16.43 16.35
C ALA A 89 -8.52 -16.47 15.78
N ARG A 90 -8.10 -17.60 15.21
CA ARG A 90 -6.84 -17.71 14.47
C ARG A 90 -6.75 -16.71 13.32
N SER A 91 -7.78 -16.70 12.46
CA SER A 91 -7.81 -15.82 11.29
C SER A 91 -7.83 -14.35 11.70
N LEU A 92 -8.58 -14.02 12.75
CA LEU A 92 -8.66 -12.67 13.30
C LEU A 92 -7.31 -12.21 13.87
N ALA A 93 -6.59 -13.07 14.61
CA ALA A 93 -5.26 -12.77 15.13
C ALA A 93 -4.25 -12.50 14.01
N LEU A 94 -4.28 -13.30 12.93
CA LEU A 94 -3.42 -13.10 11.76
C LEU A 94 -3.77 -11.83 10.98
N VAL A 95 -5.07 -11.50 10.86
CA VAL A 95 -5.52 -10.23 10.27
C VAL A 95 -5.04 -9.05 11.11
N ASN A 96 -5.16 -9.12 12.44
CA ASN A 96 -4.68 -8.09 13.35
C ASN A 96 -3.16 -7.91 13.27
N LEU A 97 -2.40 -8.99 13.06
CA LEU A 97 -0.97 -8.91 12.79
C LEU A 97 -0.68 -8.11 11.52
N VAL A 98 -1.37 -8.39 10.41
CA VAL A 98 -1.21 -7.64 9.16
C VAL A 98 -1.59 -6.17 9.38
N ARG A 99 -2.66 -5.90 10.11
CA ARG A 99 -3.08 -4.53 10.47
C ARG A 99 -2.01 -3.78 11.26
N ARG A 100 -1.33 -4.42 12.20
CA ARG A 100 -0.25 -3.82 13.02
C ARG A 100 1.05 -3.64 12.23
N LYS A 101 1.46 -4.64 11.44
CA LYS A 101 2.70 -4.59 10.64
C LYS A 101 2.56 -3.77 9.36
N GLY A 102 1.34 -3.54 8.91
CA GLY A 102 1.01 -2.85 7.68
C GLY A 102 0.85 -3.81 6.49
N ILE A 103 0.29 -3.26 5.41
CA ILE A 103 -0.07 -4.01 4.20
C ILE A 103 1.17 -4.62 3.50
N GLU A 104 2.35 -4.05 3.72
CA GLU A 104 3.65 -4.51 3.19
C GLU A 104 4.14 -5.83 3.79
N LEU A 105 3.48 -6.36 4.83
CA LEU A 105 3.71 -7.73 5.29
C LEU A 105 3.31 -8.76 4.22
N LEU A 106 2.37 -8.40 3.35
CA LEU A 106 1.90 -9.22 2.24
C LEU A 106 2.87 -9.13 1.04
N PRO A 107 2.93 -10.16 0.18
CA PRO A 107 3.91 -10.23 -0.91
C PRO A 107 3.51 -9.33 -2.11
N TRP A 108 3.43 -8.02 -1.89
CA TRP A 108 3.24 -7.05 -2.96
C TRP A 108 4.43 -7.06 -3.91
N ASN A 109 4.14 -7.05 -5.20
CA ASN A 109 5.12 -6.89 -6.26
C ASN A 109 4.82 -5.63 -7.08
N PRO A 110 5.81 -5.10 -7.82
CA PRO A 110 5.62 -3.90 -8.63
C PRO A 110 4.47 -4.01 -9.64
N GLU A 111 4.25 -5.18 -10.25
CA GLU A 111 3.17 -5.42 -11.20
C GLU A 111 1.79 -5.30 -10.56
N LEU A 112 1.60 -5.85 -9.36
CA LEU A 112 0.35 -5.79 -8.62
C LEU A 112 0.08 -4.38 -8.09
N ARG A 113 1.12 -3.65 -7.68
CA ARG A 113 1.01 -2.22 -7.33
C ARG A 113 0.58 -1.37 -8.53
N GLN A 114 1.14 -1.64 -9.72
CA GLN A 114 0.69 -1.00 -10.96
C GLN A 114 -0.76 -1.37 -11.29
N TRP A 115 -1.16 -2.63 -11.08
CA TRP A 115 -2.54 -3.08 -11.26
C TRP A 115 -3.52 -2.34 -10.32
N GLN A 116 -3.17 -2.24 -9.03
CA GLN A 116 -3.96 -1.52 -8.03
C GLN A 116 -4.12 -0.05 -8.42
N ALA A 117 -3.03 0.60 -8.83
CA ALA A 117 -3.05 2.00 -9.25
C ALA A 117 -3.89 2.25 -10.51
N ARG A 118 -4.01 1.27 -11.42
CA ARG A 118 -4.93 1.35 -12.58
C ARG A 118 -6.39 1.40 -12.13
N VAL A 119 -6.76 0.55 -11.16
CA VAL A 119 -8.12 0.52 -10.58
C VAL A 119 -8.41 1.84 -9.87
N ASP A 120 -7.50 2.29 -9.02
CA ASP A 120 -7.64 3.53 -8.25
C ASP A 120 -7.75 4.76 -9.16
N MET A 121 -6.99 4.82 -10.26
CA MET A 121 -7.10 5.91 -11.25
C MET A 121 -8.50 5.96 -11.86
N LEU A 122 -9.06 4.82 -12.27
CA LEU A 122 -10.41 4.80 -12.87
C LEU A 122 -11.49 5.15 -11.84
N ARG A 123 -11.34 4.70 -10.58
CA ARG A 123 -12.19 5.11 -9.46
C ARG A 123 -12.17 6.62 -9.25
N GLN A 124 -10.98 7.22 -9.21
CA GLN A 124 -10.81 8.67 -9.05
C GLN A 124 -11.46 9.45 -10.21
N LEU A 125 -11.33 8.97 -11.45
CA LEU A 125 -11.98 9.59 -12.61
C LEU A 125 -13.51 9.54 -12.52
N ASP A 126 -14.09 8.43 -12.09
CA ASP A 126 -15.55 8.33 -11.89
C ASP A 126 -16.03 9.36 -10.85
N ILE A 127 -15.34 9.46 -9.71
CA ILE A 127 -15.66 10.41 -8.63
C ILE A 127 -15.52 11.86 -9.12
N GLN A 128 -14.43 12.20 -9.82
CA GLN A 128 -14.19 13.53 -10.36
C GLN A 128 -15.24 13.95 -11.40
N ASN A 129 -15.82 12.98 -12.13
CA ASN A 129 -16.92 13.22 -13.07
C ASN A 129 -18.29 13.34 -12.39
N GLY A 130 -18.35 13.44 -11.06
CA GLY A 130 -19.57 13.68 -10.29
C GLY A 130 -20.41 12.43 -10.05
N GLN A 131 -19.87 11.23 -10.24
CA GLN A 131 -20.56 10.00 -9.85
C GLN A 131 -20.56 9.87 -8.32
N ALA A 132 -21.74 9.71 -7.72
CA ALA A 132 -21.89 9.53 -6.28
C ALA A 132 -21.23 8.24 -5.78
N GLU A 133 -21.21 7.20 -6.61
CA GLU A 133 -20.57 5.92 -6.34
C GLU A 133 -19.86 5.45 -7.62
N SER A 134 -18.56 5.13 -7.51
CA SER A 134 -17.82 4.54 -8.61
C SER A 134 -18.01 3.03 -8.63
N LYS A 135 -18.16 2.46 -9.83
CA LYS A 135 -18.17 1.00 -10.03
C LYS A 135 -16.83 0.34 -9.69
N TRP A 136 -15.73 1.10 -9.71
CA TRP A 136 -14.41 0.60 -9.37
C TRP A 136 -14.27 0.53 -7.84
N PRO A 137 -13.93 -0.63 -7.26
CA PRO A 137 -13.81 -0.79 -5.82
C PRO A 137 -12.67 0.06 -5.27
N ASP A 138 -12.78 0.45 -4.00
CA ASP A 138 -11.68 1.09 -3.28
C ASP A 138 -10.66 0.03 -2.86
N LEU A 139 -9.57 -0.05 -3.62
CA LEU A 139 -8.48 -0.98 -3.34
C LEU A 139 -7.27 -0.26 -2.75
N SER A 140 -7.44 0.95 -2.20
CA SER A 140 -6.36 1.65 -1.51
C SER A 140 -5.85 0.83 -0.32
N ASP A 141 -4.59 1.05 0.06
CA ASP A 141 -3.97 0.34 1.20
C ASP A 141 -4.79 0.51 2.48
N THR A 142 -5.36 1.69 2.71
CA THR A 142 -6.26 1.97 3.83
C THR A 142 -7.51 1.08 3.78
N SER A 143 -8.23 1.08 2.65
CA SER A 143 -9.44 0.26 2.47
C SER A 143 -9.15 -1.24 2.59
N LEU A 144 -8.03 -1.71 2.03
CA LEU A 144 -7.61 -3.10 2.14
C LEU A 144 -7.28 -3.49 3.59
N LEU A 145 -6.65 -2.61 4.38
CA LEU A 145 -6.37 -2.85 5.80
C LEU A 145 -7.64 -2.86 6.67
N GLU A 146 -8.62 -2.02 6.33
CA GLU A 146 -9.92 -1.96 7.01
C GLU A 146 -10.81 -3.16 6.72
N THR A 147 -10.57 -3.86 5.61
CA THR A 147 -11.43 -4.96 5.14
C THR A 147 -10.73 -6.33 5.08
N LEU A 148 -9.58 -6.48 5.74
CA LEU A 148 -8.78 -7.72 5.78
C LEU A 148 -9.61 -8.97 6.15
N GLU A 149 -10.55 -8.83 7.08
CA GLU A 149 -11.46 -9.90 7.51
C GLU A 149 -12.30 -10.46 6.35
N LYS A 150 -12.61 -9.63 5.36
CA LYS A 150 -13.45 -10.01 4.21
C LYS A 150 -12.63 -10.68 3.11
N TRP A 151 -11.48 -10.10 2.77
CA TRP A 151 -10.75 -10.53 1.58
C TRP A 151 -9.54 -11.41 1.86
N LEU A 152 -8.85 -11.20 2.99
CA LEU A 152 -7.61 -11.92 3.29
C LEU A 152 -7.89 -13.15 4.16
N ALA A 153 -8.76 -13.03 5.17
CA ALA A 153 -9.02 -14.09 6.15
C ALA A 153 -9.28 -15.49 5.54
N PRO A 154 -10.07 -15.63 4.45
CA PRO A 154 -10.30 -16.95 3.82
C PRO A 154 -9.04 -17.67 3.34
N TYR A 155 -7.93 -16.95 3.15
CA TYR A 155 -6.67 -17.48 2.62
C TYR A 155 -5.62 -17.74 3.71
N LEU A 156 -5.91 -17.45 4.99
CA LEU A 156 -4.94 -17.51 6.09
C LEU A 156 -4.83 -18.88 6.78
N GLY A 157 -5.67 -19.86 6.42
CA GLY A 157 -5.76 -21.16 7.12
C GLY A 157 -4.43 -21.95 7.22
N LYS A 158 -3.46 -21.71 6.32
CA LYS A 158 -2.13 -22.37 6.32
C LYS A 158 -1.02 -21.53 6.95
N VAL A 159 -1.30 -20.29 7.35
CA VAL A 159 -0.30 -19.37 7.90
C VAL A 159 -0.08 -19.65 9.39
N THR A 160 1.14 -20.06 9.75
CA THR A 160 1.52 -20.35 11.15
C THR A 160 2.80 -19.64 11.60
N ARG A 161 3.57 -19.08 10.65
CA ARG A 161 4.82 -18.34 10.86
C ARG A 161 4.84 -17.11 9.94
N LEU A 162 5.61 -16.07 10.30
CA LEU A 162 5.70 -14.85 9.47
C LEU A 162 6.12 -15.16 8.02
N SER A 163 7.05 -16.10 7.83
CA SER A 163 7.51 -16.53 6.51
C SER A 163 6.42 -17.18 5.64
N HIS A 164 5.26 -17.55 6.20
CA HIS A 164 4.18 -18.11 5.40
C HIS A 164 3.40 -17.03 4.64
N PHE A 165 3.41 -15.77 5.10
CA PHE A 165 2.76 -14.67 4.37
C PHE A 165 3.34 -14.46 2.98
N SER A 166 4.65 -14.64 2.80
CA SER A 166 5.30 -14.50 1.49
C SER A 166 4.89 -15.56 0.47
N HIS A 167 4.24 -16.64 0.91
CA HIS A 167 3.75 -17.71 0.03
C HIS A 167 2.29 -17.51 -0.41
N LEU A 168 1.61 -16.47 0.07
CA LEU A 168 0.25 -16.15 -0.36
C LEU A 168 0.27 -15.71 -1.83
N ASP A 169 -0.66 -16.22 -2.63
CA ASP A 169 -0.90 -15.72 -3.98
C ASP A 169 -1.69 -14.41 -3.92
N LEU A 170 -1.02 -13.36 -3.49
CA LEU A 170 -1.64 -12.05 -3.29
C LEU A 170 -2.23 -11.50 -4.59
N SER A 171 -1.59 -11.77 -5.73
CA SER A 171 -2.09 -11.35 -7.04
C SER A 171 -3.47 -11.93 -7.30
N SER A 172 -3.66 -13.24 -7.17
CA SER A 172 -4.98 -13.84 -7.37
C SER A 172 -6.00 -13.37 -6.34
N ILE A 173 -5.60 -13.25 -5.07
CA ILE A 173 -6.49 -12.81 -4.00
C ILE A 173 -7.05 -11.41 -4.28
N VAL A 174 -6.16 -10.46 -4.60
CA VAL A 174 -6.53 -9.05 -4.82
C VAL A 174 -7.25 -8.87 -6.15
N ILE A 175 -6.84 -9.55 -7.22
CA ILE A 175 -7.53 -9.48 -8.52
C ILE A 175 -8.96 -9.99 -8.42
N ASN A 176 -9.23 -11.00 -7.58
CA ASN A 176 -10.58 -11.53 -7.35
C ASN A 176 -11.52 -10.53 -6.67
N LEU A 177 -11.01 -9.42 -6.12
CA LEU A 177 -11.84 -8.32 -5.62
C LEU A 177 -12.49 -7.50 -6.74
N LEU A 178 -11.98 -7.63 -7.97
CA LEU A 178 -12.49 -6.93 -9.12
C LEU A 178 -13.54 -7.79 -9.85
N SER A 179 -14.81 -7.53 -9.58
CA SER A 179 -15.93 -8.30 -10.14
C SER A 179 -16.08 -8.12 -11.65
N TRP A 180 -16.52 -9.17 -12.35
CA TRP A 180 -16.84 -9.08 -13.78
C TRP A 180 -17.97 -8.04 -14.03
N PRO A 181 -17.89 -7.19 -15.08
CA PRO A 181 -16.94 -7.19 -16.21
C PRO A 181 -15.69 -6.31 -16.02
N LEU A 182 -15.46 -5.75 -14.83
CA LEU A 182 -14.43 -4.75 -14.58
C LEU A 182 -13.00 -5.17 -14.99
N PRO A 183 -12.56 -6.45 -14.87
CA PRO A 183 -11.23 -6.84 -15.35
C PRO A 183 -11.02 -6.58 -16.85
N GLN A 184 -12.03 -6.85 -17.69
CA GLN A 184 -11.93 -6.60 -19.13
C GLN A 184 -11.96 -5.10 -19.45
N GLU A 185 -12.78 -4.35 -18.71
CA GLU A 185 -12.81 -2.90 -18.83
C GLU A 185 -11.49 -2.26 -18.40
N LEU A 186 -10.81 -2.80 -17.39
CA LEU A 186 -9.53 -2.30 -16.89
C LEU A 186 -8.46 -2.40 -17.97
N GLU A 187 -8.40 -3.53 -18.67
CA GLU A 187 -7.48 -3.73 -19.79
C GLU A 187 -7.73 -2.75 -20.94
N THR A 188 -8.98 -2.38 -21.18
CA THR A 188 -9.35 -1.45 -22.25
C THR A 188 -9.15 0.02 -21.86
N GLN A 189 -9.56 0.40 -20.64
CA GLN A 189 -9.56 1.79 -20.18
C GLN A 189 -8.21 2.23 -19.61
N ALA A 190 -7.47 1.32 -19.00
CA ALA A 190 -6.16 1.59 -18.43
C ALA A 190 -5.16 0.52 -18.91
N PRO A 191 -4.75 0.52 -20.19
CA PRO A 191 -3.88 -0.53 -20.73
C PRO A 191 -2.46 -0.48 -20.13
N LEU A 192 -1.79 -1.63 -20.02
CA LEU A 192 -0.40 -1.67 -19.51
C LEU A 192 0.60 -0.92 -20.41
N THR A 193 0.33 -0.86 -21.70
CA THR A 193 1.19 -0.21 -22.70
C THR A 193 0.34 0.52 -23.73
N ILE A 194 0.87 1.59 -24.32
CA ILE A 194 0.32 2.18 -25.54
C ILE A 194 1.29 2.00 -26.71
N GLN A 195 0.74 1.80 -27.89
CA GLN A 195 1.53 1.87 -29.11
C GLN A 195 1.74 3.34 -29.50
N VAL A 196 2.98 3.75 -29.68
CA VAL A 196 3.35 5.10 -30.15
C VAL A 196 3.61 5.08 -31.67
N PRO A 197 3.69 6.24 -32.37
CA PRO A 197 3.81 6.27 -33.83
C PRO A 197 4.98 5.48 -34.43
N SER A 198 6.07 5.28 -33.67
CA SER A 198 7.18 4.41 -34.10
C SER A 198 6.82 2.93 -34.23
N GLY A 199 5.63 2.53 -33.77
CA GLY A 199 5.16 1.14 -33.65
C GLY A 199 5.52 0.48 -32.32
N SER A 200 6.35 1.11 -31.48
CA SER A 200 6.75 0.58 -30.18
C SER A 200 5.60 0.58 -29.16
N ASN A 201 5.54 -0.45 -28.32
CA ASN A 201 4.65 -0.48 -27.15
C ASN A 201 5.39 0.05 -25.93
N ILE A 202 4.94 1.18 -25.41
CA ILE A 202 5.56 1.87 -24.27
C ILE A 202 4.72 1.63 -23.03
N ARG A 203 5.34 1.12 -21.96
CA ARG A 203 4.68 0.87 -20.67
C ARG A 203 4.27 2.18 -20.03
N ILE A 204 3.06 2.19 -19.47
CA ILE A 204 2.53 3.29 -18.69
C ILE A 204 2.86 3.02 -17.22
N ASP A 205 3.35 4.05 -16.52
CA ASP A 205 3.55 4.02 -15.08
C ASP A 205 2.34 4.66 -14.39
N TYR A 206 1.53 3.81 -13.76
CA TYR A 206 0.33 4.18 -13.01
C TYR A 206 0.60 4.56 -11.55
N SER A 207 1.83 4.38 -11.05
CA SER A 207 2.18 4.77 -9.68
C SER A 207 2.18 6.28 -9.43
N GLN A 208 1.95 7.06 -10.49
CA GLN A 208 1.98 8.52 -10.52
C GLN A 208 0.63 9.03 -11.04
N HIS A 209 0.25 10.22 -10.58
CA HIS A 209 -1.01 10.85 -10.96
C HIS A 209 -0.75 12.27 -11.51
N PRO A 210 -1.02 12.54 -12.81
CA PRO A 210 -1.45 11.61 -13.86
C PRO A 210 -0.42 10.52 -14.22
N PRO A 211 -0.85 9.38 -14.81
CA PRO A 211 0.06 8.31 -15.22
C PRO A 211 1.11 8.78 -16.21
N ILE A 212 2.30 8.21 -16.12
CA ILE A 212 3.47 8.65 -16.86
C ILE A 212 3.74 7.72 -18.05
N LEU A 213 4.04 8.34 -19.19
CA LEU A 213 4.59 7.67 -20.36
C LEU A 213 6.03 8.13 -20.59
N ALA A 214 7.00 7.29 -20.18
CA ALA A 214 8.41 7.55 -20.40
C ALA A 214 8.83 7.05 -21.78
N VAL A 215 8.97 7.98 -22.73
CA VAL A 215 9.14 7.67 -24.16
C VAL A 215 10.24 8.50 -24.77
N ARG A 216 11.02 7.91 -25.67
CA ARG A 216 12.03 8.66 -26.43
C ARG A 216 11.33 9.65 -27.36
N LEU A 217 11.83 10.88 -27.39
CA LEU A 217 11.25 11.96 -28.18
C LEU A 217 11.02 11.56 -29.64
N GLN A 218 12.01 10.91 -30.26
CA GLN A 218 11.95 10.48 -31.66
C GLN A 218 10.86 9.45 -31.99
N GLU A 219 10.29 8.79 -30.98
CA GLU A 219 9.20 7.83 -31.15
C GLU A 219 7.83 8.50 -31.21
N LEU A 220 7.76 9.78 -30.86
CA LEU A 220 6.54 10.60 -30.90
C LEU A 220 6.48 11.52 -32.12
N PHE A 221 7.45 11.50 -33.04
CA PHE A 221 7.33 12.28 -34.27
C PHE A 221 6.05 11.91 -35.04
N GLY A 222 5.42 12.90 -35.65
CA GLY A 222 4.10 12.73 -36.28
C GLY A 222 2.92 12.78 -35.30
N LEU A 223 3.13 12.73 -33.98
CA LEU A 223 2.05 12.83 -33.01
C LEU A 223 1.80 14.29 -32.61
N SER A 224 0.62 14.81 -32.94
CA SER A 224 0.22 16.19 -32.63
C SER A 224 -0.14 16.38 -31.16
N ASP A 225 -0.93 15.47 -30.62
CA ASP A 225 -1.61 15.64 -29.33
C ASP A 225 -1.10 14.62 -28.30
N THR A 226 -1.13 15.02 -27.03
CA THR A 226 -0.77 14.14 -25.93
C THR A 226 -1.73 12.95 -25.88
N PRO A 227 -1.22 11.69 -25.82
CA PRO A 227 -2.06 10.51 -25.70
C PRO A 227 -2.97 10.58 -24.48
N ARG A 228 -4.19 10.05 -24.65
CA ARG A 228 -5.19 9.92 -23.60
C ARG A 228 -5.60 8.46 -23.44
N ILE A 229 -5.85 8.05 -22.21
CA ILE A 229 -6.44 6.76 -21.85
C ILE A 229 -7.82 7.00 -21.20
N ALA A 230 -8.46 5.94 -20.71
CA ALA A 230 -9.78 5.98 -20.09
C ALA A 230 -10.83 6.65 -20.98
N GLN A 231 -10.89 6.24 -22.26
CA GLN A 231 -11.81 6.78 -23.27
C GLN A 231 -11.66 8.31 -23.46
N GLY A 232 -10.42 8.81 -23.41
CA GLY A 232 -10.11 10.23 -23.63
C GLY A 232 -10.14 11.09 -22.35
N LYS A 233 -10.58 10.53 -21.21
CA LYS A 233 -10.74 11.26 -19.95
C LYS A 233 -9.40 11.54 -19.26
N GLN A 234 -8.45 10.62 -19.36
CA GLN A 234 -7.17 10.74 -18.67
C GLN A 234 -6.06 11.10 -19.63
N LEU A 235 -5.49 12.29 -19.47
CA LEU A 235 -4.27 12.72 -20.16
C LEU A 235 -3.04 12.05 -19.53
N LEU A 236 -2.09 11.62 -20.34
CA LEU A 236 -0.81 11.11 -19.83
C LEU A 236 0.21 12.24 -19.62
N THR A 237 1.04 12.10 -18.60
CA THR A 237 2.25 12.91 -18.44
C THR A 237 3.37 12.29 -19.27
N LEU A 238 3.88 13.02 -20.25
CA LEU A 238 4.99 12.57 -21.09
C LEU A 238 6.32 12.90 -20.41
N HIS A 239 7.09 11.86 -20.08
CA HIS A 239 8.51 11.99 -19.77
C HIS A 239 9.27 11.78 -21.07
N LEU A 240 9.58 12.88 -21.75
CA LEU A 240 10.32 12.84 -23.00
C LEU A 240 11.78 12.52 -22.70
N LEU A 241 12.29 11.49 -23.37
CA LEU A 241 13.64 10.97 -23.16
C LEU A 241 14.53 11.23 -24.38
N SER A 242 15.81 11.43 -24.11
CA SER A 242 16.88 11.37 -25.11
C SER A 242 17.10 9.95 -25.65
N PRO A 243 17.90 9.76 -26.71
CA PRO A 243 18.23 8.41 -27.21
C PRO A 243 18.84 7.48 -26.15
N ALA A 244 19.59 8.03 -25.20
CA ALA A 244 20.16 7.29 -24.06
C ALA A 244 19.19 7.11 -22.89
N ARG A 245 17.88 7.33 -23.10
CA ARG A 245 16.80 7.21 -22.09
C ARG A 245 16.94 8.14 -20.88
N ARG A 246 17.69 9.24 -21.01
CA ARG A 246 17.74 10.29 -19.98
C ARG A 246 16.58 11.27 -20.16
N PRO A 247 15.88 11.69 -19.08
CA PRO A 247 14.85 12.72 -19.16
C PRO A 247 15.38 14.02 -19.78
N VAL A 248 14.60 14.60 -20.69
CA VAL A 248 14.90 15.89 -21.32
C VAL A 248 13.81 16.92 -21.10
N GLN A 249 12.55 16.49 -21.03
CA GLN A 249 11.40 17.35 -20.79
C GLN A 249 10.27 16.53 -20.17
N VAL A 250 9.51 17.16 -19.28
CA VAL A 250 8.22 16.65 -18.81
C VAL A 250 7.13 17.56 -19.36
N THR A 251 6.08 16.99 -19.96
CA THR A 251 4.95 17.77 -20.49
C THR A 251 3.65 16.98 -20.46
N GLN A 252 2.53 17.68 -20.28
CA GLN A 252 1.18 17.17 -20.57
C GLN A 252 0.59 17.81 -21.83
N ASP A 253 1.28 18.79 -22.42
CA ASP A 253 0.89 19.48 -23.66
C ASP A 253 1.97 19.26 -24.72
N LEU A 254 1.82 18.16 -25.47
CA LEU A 254 2.72 17.79 -26.55
C LEU A 254 2.67 18.80 -27.70
N ALA A 255 1.49 19.37 -27.97
CA ALA A 255 1.31 20.34 -29.04
C ALA A 255 2.11 21.63 -28.77
N ASN A 256 2.03 22.16 -27.54
CA ASN A 256 2.84 23.31 -27.15
C ASN A 256 4.33 22.97 -27.08
N PHE A 257 4.69 21.76 -26.65
CA PHE A 257 6.09 21.30 -26.67
C PHE A 257 6.68 21.39 -28.08
N TRP A 258 5.97 20.88 -29.10
CA TRP A 258 6.45 20.94 -30.48
C TRP A 258 6.59 22.36 -31.01
N ARG A 259 5.63 23.25 -30.69
CA ARG A 259 5.62 24.63 -31.17
C ARG A 259 6.69 25.51 -30.53
N SER A 260 6.95 25.32 -29.24
CA SER A 260 7.68 26.31 -28.43
C SER A 260 9.00 25.77 -27.87
N THR A 261 9.03 24.52 -27.42
CA THR A 261 10.15 23.98 -26.62
C THR A 261 11.09 23.08 -27.43
N TYR A 262 10.56 22.40 -28.46
CA TYR A 262 11.33 21.44 -29.25
C TYR A 262 12.57 22.04 -29.89
N VAL A 263 12.52 23.29 -30.35
CA VAL A 263 13.64 23.95 -31.04
C VAL A 263 14.89 24.03 -30.14
N GLU A 264 14.70 24.31 -28.85
CA GLU A 264 15.79 24.39 -27.88
C GLU A 264 16.32 23.01 -27.52
N VAL A 265 15.41 22.07 -27.22
CA VAL A 265 15.74 20.67 -26.90
C VAL A 265 16.48 20.01 -28.06
N LYS A 266 16.06 20.28 -29.30
CA LYS A 266 16.72 19.82 -30.52
C LYS A 266 18.16 20.30 -30.63
N LYS A 267 18.45 21.57 -30.31
CA LYS A 267 19.82 22.12 -30.38
C LYS A 267 20.77 21.36 -29.46
N ASP A 268 20.36 21.13 -28.20
CA ASP A 268 21.15 20.35 -27.24
C ASP A 268 21.30 18.89 -27.68
N LEU A 269 20.20 18.24 -28.06
CA LEU A 269 20.19 16.83 -28.47
C LEU A 269 20.98 16.58 -29.75
N LYS A 270 20.93 17.49 -30.73
CA LYS A 270 21.71 17.38 -31.97
C LYS A 270 23.22 17.47 -31.69
N GLY A 271 23.63 18.29 -30.70
CA GLY A 271 25.02 18.36 -30.25
C GLY A 271 25.49 17.07 -29.57
N ARG A 272 24.70 16.52 -28.64
CA ARG A 272 25.04 15.31 -27.88
C ARG A 272 24.87 14.02 -28.69
N TYR A 273 23.93 13.98 -29.62
CA TYR A 273 23.55 12.79 -30.40
C TYR A 273 23.48 13.10 -31.91
N PRO A 274 24.61 13.43 -32.56
CA PRO A 274 24.64 13.91 -33.95
C PRO A 274 24.27 12.84 -35.00
N ARG A 275 24.32 11.55 -34.63
CA ARG A 275 23.95 10.44 -35.52
C ARG A 275 22.44 10.17 -35.58
N HIS A 276 21.65 10.80 -34.71
CA HIS A 276 20.20 10.61 -34.63
C HIS A 276 19.46 11.60 -35.54
N TYR A 277 18.27 11.20 -35.97
CA TYR A 277 17.41 12.05 -36.79
C TYR A 277 16.69 13.10 -35.94
N TRP A 278 16.91 14.37 -36.26
CA TRP A 278 16.34 15.54 -35.59
C TRP A 278 15.68 16.47 -36.62
N PRO A 279 14.41 16.23 -37.00
CA PRO A 279 13.73 16.98 -38.06
C PRO A 279 13.57 18.45 -37.72
N GLU A 280 13.50 19.33 -38.73
CA GLU A 280 13.06 20.72 -38.55
C GLU A 280 11.59 20.77 -38.15
N ASP A 281 10.74 20.00 -38.83
CA ASP A 281 9.33 19.84 -38.49
C ASP A 281 9.06 18.45 -37.89
N PRO A 282 8.84 18.32 -36.57
CA PRO A 282 8.59 17.05 -35.91
C PRO A 282 7.19 16.49 -36.19
N LEU A 283 6.23 17.29 -36.68
CA LEU A 283 4.84 16.87 -36.91
C LEU A 283 4.66 16.14 -38.25
N VAL A 284 5.56 16.33 -39.20
CA VAL A 284 5.54 15.61 -40.50
C VAL A 284 6.64 14.55 -40.60
N ALA A 285 7.47 14.42 -39.57
CA ALA A 285 8.58 13.49 -39.54
C ALA A 285 8.11 12.06 -39.22
N GLU A 286 8.69 11.08 -39.90
CA GLU A 286 8.47 9.67 -39.59
C GLU A 286 9.10 9.33 -38.22
N ALA A 287 8.27 8.81 -37.30
CA ALA A 287 8.74 8.31 -36.02
C ALA A 287 9.63 7.09 -36.20
N THR A 288 10.65 6.97 -35.35
CA THR A 288 11.56 5.83 -35.42
C THR A 288 12.04 5.40 -34.05
N ALA A 289 12.04 4.08 -33.82
CA ALA A 289 12.69 3.50 -32.65
C ALA A 289 14.22 3.39 -32.83
N ASN A 290 14.73 3.60 -34.04
CA ASN A 290 16.14 3.41 -34.40
C ASN A 290 16.91 4.73 -34.42
N ALA A 291 18.25 4.65 -34.44
CA ALA A 291 19.09 5.84 -34.56
C ALA A 291 18.92 6.54 -35.92
N LYS A 292 18.59 5.79 -36.98
CA LYS A 292 18.25 6.30 -38.30
C LYS A 292 16.96 5.62 -38.81
N PRO A 293 16.04 6.36 -39.45
CA PRO A 293 14.88 5.74 -40.11
C PRO A 293 15.37 4.82 -41.24
N ARG A 294 14.65 3.72 -41.48
CA ARG A 294 14.93 2.84 -42.64
C ARG A 294 14.52 3.62 -43.88
N LYS A 295 15.40 3.75 -44.87
CA LYS A 295 14.97 4.19 -46.19
C LYS A 295 14.03 3.11 -46.73
N SER A 296 12.74 3.45 -46.87
CA SER A 296 11.85 2.71 -47.74
C SER A 296 12.26 2.90 -49.20
#